data_AF-A0A915CZF8-F1
#
_entry.id   AF-A0A915CZF8-F1
#
_cell.length_a   1.000
_cell.length_b   1.000
_cell.length_c   1.000
_cell.angle_alpha   90.00
_cell.angle_beta   90.00
_cell.angle_gamma   90.00
#
_symmetry.space_group_name_H-M   'P 1'
#
loop_
_entity.id
_entity.type
_entity.pdbx_description
1 polymer ?
#
loop_
_entity_poly.entity_id
_entity_poly.type
_entity_poly.pdbx_seq_one_letter_code
_entity_poly.pdbx_strand_id
1 'polypeptide(L)'
;MPIVDANYRVIYADFGSQGHNNDAGIFNSSDFRAELNAKRLNLPLPSSLPASDTVSPYFWIGDGIFPLIPNLMKPIPGHELSRDERHYNYR
;
A
#
# COMPACT_ATOMS: atom_id res chain seq x y z
N MET A 1 -4.94 11.06 -5.91
CA MET A 1 -4.66 9.91 -5.03
C MET A 1 -3.73 10.34 -3.87
N PRO A 2 -4.22 10.38 -2.62
CA PRO A 2 -3.40 10.62 -1.44
C PRO A 2 -2.71 9.33 -0.95
N ILE A 3 -1.54 9.48 -0.32
CA ILE A 3 -0.85 8.43 0.45
C ILE A 3 -0.66 8.95 1.87
N VAL A 4 -1.00 8.12 2.83
CA VAL A 4 -1.02 8.47 4.25
C VAL A 4 -0.04 7.63 5.06
N ASP A 5 0.50 8.21 6.12
CA ASP A 5 1.27 7.47 7.14
C ASP A 5 0.35 6.81 8.19
N ALA A 6 0.97 6.07 9.12
CA ALA A 6 0.25 5.42 10.22
C ALA A 6 -0.42 6.39 11.21
N ASN A 7 -0.14 7.70 11.12
CA ASN A 7 -0.75 8.75 11.94
C ASN A 7 -1.84 9.52 11.17
N TYR A 8 -2.33 8.97 10.06
CA TYR A 8 -3.33 9.59 9.19
C TYR A 8 -2.89 10.92 8.58
N ARG A 9 -1.58 11.14 8.43
CA ARG A 9 -1.04 12.34 7.78
C ARG A 9 -0.83 12.05 6.31
N VAL A 10 -1.31 12.93 5.45
CA VAL A 10 -1.00 12.88 4.01
C VAL A 10 0.47 13.22 3.82
N ILE A 11 1.26 12.24 3.39
CA ILE A 11 2.70 12.38 3.14
C ILE A 11 3.04 12.57 1.66
N TYR A 12 2.09 12.24 0.79
CA TYR A 12 2.16 12.44 -0.64
C TYR A 12 0.74 12.56 -1.20
N ALA A 13 0.55 13.40 -2.20
CA ALA A 13 -0.72 13.48 -2.91
C ALA A 13 -0.47 13.79 -4.39
N ASP A 14 -1.02 12.93 -5.24
CA ASP A 14 -1.07 13.17 -6.68
C ASP A 14 -2.42 13.82 -7.04
N PHE A 15 -2.35 15.03 -7.59
CA PHE A 15 -3.50 15.82 -8.04
C PHE A 15 -3.50 15.97 -9.56
N GLY A 16 -3.43 14.87 -10.32
CA GLY A 16 -3.46 15.01 -11.77
C GLY A 16 -3.64 13.71 -12.53
N SER A 17 -4.89 13.40 -12.89
CA SER A 17 -5.14 12.56 -14.05
C SER A 17 -6.39 13.02 -14.79
N GLN A 18 -6.43 12.79 -16.11
CA GLN A 18 -7.67 12.89 -16.88
C GLN A 18 -8.76 12.07 -16.18
N GLY A 19 -9.99 12.59 -16.14
CA GLY A 19 -11.09 12.11 -15.28
C GLY A 19 -11.60 10.68 -15.53
N HIS A 20 -10.88 9.84 -16.29
CA HIS A 20 -11.18 8.44 -16.53
C HIS A 20 -10.24 7.46 -15.77
N ASN A 21 -9.13 7.95 -15.22
CA ASN A 21 -8.19 7.09 -14.49
C ASN A 21 -8.67 6.85 -13.06
N ASN A 22 -8.67 5.58 -12.63
CA ASN A 22 -8.88 5.21 -11.23
C ASN A 22 -7.59 5.41 -10.40
N ASP A 23 -7.68 5.33 -9.07
CA ASP A 23 -6.54 5.55 -8.18
C ASP A 23 -5.36 4.59 -8.46
N ALA A 24 -5.64 3.33 -8.84
CA ALA A 24 -4.59 2.38 -9.23
C ALA A 24 -3.86 2.78 -10.53
N GLY A 25 -4.58 3.37 -11.48
CA GLY A 25 -4.02 3.95 -12.70
C GLY A 25 -3.12 5.15 -12.39
N ILE A 26 -3.61 6.07 -11.55
CA ILE A 26 -2.85 7.24 -11.07
C ILE A 26 -1.58 6.78 -10.36
N PHE A 27 -1.69 5.82 -9.45
CA PHE A 27 -0.55 5.20 -8.77
C PHE A 27 0.47 4.68 -9.76
N ASN A 28 0.06 3.88 -10.74
CA ASN A 28 0.99 3.28 -11.68
C ASN A 28 1.75 4.30 -12.54
N SER A 29 1.16 5.46 -12.82
CA SER A 29 1.81 6.56 -13.54
C SER A 29 2.52 7.59 -12.66
N SER A 30 2.36 7.53 -11.34
CA SER A 30 2.90 8.53 -10.41
C SER A 30 4.42 8.47 -10.29
N ASP A 31 5.03 9.61 -9.95
CA ASP A 31 6.44 9.68 -9.55
C ASP A 31 6.69 8.88 -8.27
N PHE A 32 5.75 8.84 -7.33
CA PHE A 32 5.81 7.98 -6.15
C PHE A 32 6.08 6.52 -6.52
N ARG A 33 5.35 5.99 -7.51
CA ARG A 33 5.54 4.61 -8.00
C ARG A 33 6.90 4.42 -8.66
N ALA A 34 7.37 5.41 -9.41
CA ALA A 34 8.69 5.37 -10.03
C ALA A 34 9.80 5.34 -8.97
N GLU A 35 9.74 6.22 -7.98
CA GLU A 35 10.69 6.28 -6.86
C GLU A 35 10.64 5.03 -5.97
N LEU A 36 9.44 4.46 -5.76
CA LEU A 36 9.25 3.20 -5.05
C LEU A 36 9.96 2.04 -5.77
N ASN A 37 9.75 1.91 -7.08
CA ASN A 37 10.39 0.88 -7.89
C ASN A 37 11.92 1.05 -7.93
N ALA A 38 12.39 2.29 -7.95
CA ALA A 38 13.81 2.61 -7.90
C ALA A 38 14.44 2.48 -6.50
N LYS A 39 13.64 2.13 -5.47
CA LYS A 39 14.07 2.06 -4.06
C LYS A 39 14.67 3.37 -3.53
N ARG A 40 14.16 4.51 -4.02
CA ARG A 40 14.66 5.86 -3.67
C ARG A 40 13.82 6.59 -2.63
N LEU A 41 12.73 5.98 -2.15
CA LEU A 41 11.90 6.52 -1.07
C LEU A 41 12.55 6.40 0.32
N ASN A 42 13.78 5.89 0.43
CA ASN A 42 14.52 5.72 1.69
C ASN A 42 13.69 5.03 2.79
N LEU A 43 12.96 3.98 2.42
CA LEU A 43 12.17 3.20 3.37
C LEU A 43 13.08 2.54 4.41
N PRO A 44 12.61 2.42 5.67
CA PRO A 44 13.35 1.69 6.68
C PRO A 44 13.62 0.26 6.21
N LEU A 45 14.75 -0.29 6.65
CA LEU A 45 15.04 -1.70 6.43
C LEU A 45 13.96 -2.55 7.12
N PRO A 46 13.65 -3.74 6.57
CA PRO A 46 12.76 -4.69 7.21
C PRO A 46 13.14 -4.93 8.67
N SER A 47 12.14 -4.98 9.54
CA SER A 47 12.32 -5.19 10.98
C SER A 47 11.40 -6.30 11.47
N SER A 48 11.73 -6.86 12.63
CA SER A 48 10.89 -7.86 13.28
C SER A 48 9.53 -7.28 13.67
N LEU A 49 8.47 -8.07 13.49
CA LEU A 49 7.13 -7.72 13.95
C LEU A 49 7.08 -7.67 15.49
N PRO A 50 6.17 -6.89 16.09
CA PRO A 50 6.01 -6.86 17.53
C PRO A 50 5.75 -8.27 18.08
N ALA A 51 6.53 -8.65 19.11
CA ALA A 51 6.45 -9.97 19.76
C ALA A 51 6.68 -11.18 18.83
N SER A 52 7.47 -11.02 17.75
CA SER A 52 7.81 -12.10 16.83
C SER A 52 9.22 -11.93 16.25
N ASP A 53 9.89 -13.04 15.93
CA ASP A 53 11.15 -13.03 15.16
C ASP A 53 10.92 -12.91 13.65
N THR A 54 9.66 -12.80 13.23
CA THR A 54 9.30 -12.66 11.82
C THR A 54 9.69 -11.27 11.32
N VAL A 55 10.67 -11.22 10.42
CA VAL A 55 11.10 -9.98 9.76
C VAL A 55 10.13 -9.67 8.61
N SER A 56 9.61 -8.44 8.60
CA SER A 56 8.69 -7.97 7.57
C SER A 56 9.18 -6.63 6.99
N PRO A 57 9.06 -6.40 5.67
CA PRO A 57 9.26 -5.07 5.12
C PRO A 57 8.14 -4.12 5.58
N TYR A 58 8.41 -2.83 5.46
CA TYR A 58 7.38 -1.79 5.57
C TYR A 58 6.60 -1.70 4.26
N PHE A 59 5.27 -1.65 4.37
CA PHE A 59 4.35 -1.57 3.25
C PHE A 59 3.18 -0.63 3.55
N TRP A 60 2.59 -0.09 2.50
CA TRP A 60 1.27 0.55 2.56
C TRP A 60 0.17 -0.47 2.35
N ILE A 61 -1.04 -0.12 2.79
CA ILE A 61 -2.25 -0.88 2.51
C ILE A 61 -3.07 -0.06 1.53
N GLY A 62 -3.33 -0.63 0.36
CA GLY A 62 -4.20 -0.07 -0.66
C GLY A 62 -5.53 -0.81 -0.72
N ASP A 63 -6.50 -0.27 -1.45
CA ASP A 63 -7.72 -0.99 -1.78
C ASP A 63 -7.48 -2.18 -2.75
N GLY A 64 -8.55 -2.89 -3.10
CA GLY A 64 -8.48 -4.07 -3.98
C GLY A 64 -8.09 -3.79 -5.43
N ILE A 65 -8.20 -2.54 -5.91
CA ILE A 65 -7.85 -2.17 -7.30
C ILE A 65 -6.35 -1.93 -7.47
N PHE A 66 -5.60 -1.74 -6.39
CA PHE A 66 -4.14 -1.64 -6.45
C PHE A 66 -3.45 -2.98 -6.78
N PRO A 67 -2.23 -2.92 -7.38
CA PRO A 67 -1.42 -4.10 -7.57
C PRO A 67 -0.82 -4.59 -6.24
N LEU A 68 -0.66 -5.91 -6.11
CA LEU A 68 0.11 -6.50 -5.02
C LEU A 68 1.61 -6.43 -5.38
N ILE A 69 2.40 -5.72 -4.58
CA ILE A 69 3.85 -5.51 -4.77
C ILE A 69 4.55 -5.54 -3.40
N PRO A 70 5.90 -5.65 -3.33
CA PRO A 70 6.61 -5.81 -2.06
C PRO A 70 6.32 -4.75 -0.97
N ASN A 71 5.95 -3.53 -1.37
CA ASN A 71 5.67 -2.42 -0.45
C ASN A 71 4.20 -1.97 -0.48
N LEU A 72 3.29 -2.70 -1.13
CA LEU A 72 1.85 -2.39 -1.15
C LEU A 72 1.06 -3.68 -1.06
N MET A 73 0.42 -3.85 0.09
CA MET A 73 -0.53 -4.92 0.34
C MET A 73 -1.94 -4.47 0.00
N LYS A 74 -2.80 -5.44 -0.29
CA LYS A 74 -4.21 -5.21 -0.60
C LYS A 74 -5.10 -6.23 0.12
N PRO A 75 -6.41 -5.95 0.24
CA PRO A 75 -7.37 -6.87 0.81
C PRO A 75 -7.40 -8.21 0.04
N ILE A 76 -7.69 -9.27 0.78
CA ILE A 76 -7.99 -10.58 0.21
C ILE A 76 -9.35 -10.50 -0.49
N PRO A 77 -9.42 -10.78 -1.80
CA PRO A 77 -10.66 -10.67 -2.56
C PRO A 77 -11.61 -11.85 -2.26
N GLY A 78 -12.90 -11.63 -2.42
CA GLY A 78 -13.92 -12.68 -2.32
C GLY A 78 -15.03 -12.38 -1.30
N HIS A 79 -16.09 -13.18 -1.36
CA HIS A 79 -17.26 -13.04 -0.48
C HIS A 79 -17.23 -14.02 0.71
N GLU A 80 -16.63 -15.20 0.53
CA GLU A 80 -16.53 -16.24 1.56
C GLU A 80 -15.16 -16.19 2.25
N LEU A 81 -14.89 -15.08 2.93
CA LEU A 81 -13.67 -14.90 3.71
C LEU A 81 -13.80 -15.62 5.05
N SER A 82 -12.76 -16.38 5.40
CA SER A 82 -12.55 -16.91 6.74
C SER A 82 -12.45 -15.79 7.78
N ARG A 83 -12.57 -16.14 9.06
CA ARG A 83 -12.49 -15.16 10.16
C ARG A 83 -11.19 -14.36 10.12
N ASP A 84 -10.07 -15.02 9.85
CA ASP A 84 -8.76 -14.38 9.85
C ASP A 84 -8.57 -13.47 8.63
N GLU A 85 -9.11 -13.85 7.47
CA GLU A 85 -9.11 -13.00 6.28
C GLU A 85 -10.00 -11.75 6.45
N ARG A 86 -11.15 -11.88 7.13
CA ARG A 86 -11.99 -10.74 7.50
C ARG A 86 -11.27 -9.80 8.47
N HIS A 87 -10.61 -10.36 9.49
CA HIS A 87 -9.80 -9.56 10.42
C HIS A 87 -8.64 -8.88 9.71
N TYR A 88 -8.00 -9.53 8.74
CA TYR A 88 -6.95 -8.95 7.92
C TYR A 88 -7.49 -7.78 7.07
N ASN A 89 -8.65 -7.95 6.40
CA ASN A 89 -9.25 -6.92 5.56
C ASN A 89 -9.83 -5.71 6.32
N TYR A 90 -10.08 -5.82 7.64
CA TYR A 90 -10.63 -4.72 8.46
C TYR A 90 -9.57 -3.72 8.93
N ARG A 91 -8.28 -4.03 8.75
CA ARG A 91 -7.18 -3.21 9.27
C ARG A 91 -6.87 -1.98 8.42
#